data_AF-A0A9X1F376-F1
#
_entry.id   AF-A0A9X1F376-F1
#
_cell.length_a   1.000
_cell.length_b   1.000
_cell.length_c   1.000
_cell.angle_alpha   90.00
_cell.angle_beta   90.00
_cell.angle_gamma   90.00
#
_symmetry.space_group_name_H-M   'P 1'
#
loop_
_entity.id
_entity.type
_entity.pdbx_description
1 polymer ?
#
loop_
_entity_poly.entity_id
_entity_poly.type
_entity_poly.pdbx_seq_one_letter_code
_entity_poly.pdbx_strand_id
1 'polypeptide(L)'
;MRIPSKDILGRRQTVNRGITDDEKVWHFRSAWNVAALNCTSARHQPVLDAYSAYIKDHARDLKRVNDRIDRKYRNEMGARRAGIIEREGKMTSVYNFFALPPARSDFCAAALDISNRALAAPPTDGVAFAMQNFTLLQQPFLTFFDEYDQYRRESARWDAKYGATYGASQPGWVAVQDAKARGVVIPTVGENPAATTTASTQTAGTVVDETTGAEVPVVPVQDGFISQPVVEPIPTEGEETPAPAPRGLR
;
A
#
# COMPACT_ATOMS: atom_id res chain seq x y z
N MET A 1 4.84 -4.04 3.37
CA MET A 1 3.95 -4.88 2.52
C MET A 1 4.80 -5.78 1.65
N ARG A 2 4.45 -7.07 1.50
CA ARG A 2 5.16 -7.98 0.59
C ARG A 2 4.56 -7.88 -0.81
N ILE A 3 5.37 -7.47 -1.78
CA ILE A 3 4.95 -7.38 -3.19
C ILE A 3 5.06 -8.76 -3.84
N PRO A 4 4.03 -9.24 -4.56
CA PRO A 4 4.09 -10.49 -5.30
C PRO A 4 5.24 -10.50 -6.31
N SER A 5 6.06 -11.55 -6.34
CA SER A 5 7.13 -11.69 -7.33
C SER A 5 6.58 -11.85 -8.75
N LYS A 6 7.41 -11.57 -9.77
CA LYS A 6 7.11 -11.87 -11.17
C LYS A 6 7.68 -13.26 -11.53
N ASP A 7 6.96 -14.01 -12.38
CA ASP A 7 7.50 -15.24 -12.99
C ASP A 7 8.48 -14.91 -14.13
N ILE A 8 9.05 -15.96 -14.75
CA ILE A 8 9.95 -15.85 -15.92
C ILE A 8 9.30 -15.13 -17.11
N LEU A 9 7.98 -15.01 -17.14
CA LEU A 9 7.22 -14.31 -18.18
C LEU A 9 6.86 -12.88 -17.75
N GLY A 10 7.44 -12.37 -16.66
CA GLY A 10 7.19 -11.03 -16.13
C GLY A 10 5.83 -10.86 -15.44
N ARG A 11 5.08 -11.94 -15.17
CA ARG A 11 3.72 -11.88 -14.65
C ARG A 11 3.69 -12.09 -13.14
N ARG A 12 2.96 -11.23 -12.43
CA ARG A 12 2.84 -11.25 -10.96
C ARG A 12 2.19 -12.54 -10.45
N GLN A 13 2.82 -13.17 -9.46
CA GLN A 13 2.34 -14.37 -8.78
C GLN A 13 1.37 -14.00 -7.65
N THR A 14 0.13 -13.69 -8.01
CA THR A 14 -0.93 -13.29 -7.06
C THR A 14 -1.89 -14.43 -6.76
N VAL A 15 -2.79 -14.25 -5.78
CA VAL A 15 -3.87 -15.20 -5.46
C VAL A 15 -4.80 -15.49 -6.67
N ASN A 16 -4.83 -14.56 -7.63
CA ASN A 16 -5.65 -14.58 -8.85
C ASN A 16 -4.92 -15.21 -10.06
N ARG A 17 -3.74 -15.81 -9.86
CA ARG A 17 -2.95 -16.42 -10.93
C ARG A 17 -3.31 -17.90 -11.10
N GLY A 18 -3.41 -18.36 -12.35
CA GLY A 18 -3.57 -19.79 -12.66
C GLY A 18 -4.90 -20.38 -12.19
N ILE A 19 -5.90 -19.52 -11.96
CA ILE A 19 -7.21 -19.91 -11.45
C ILE A 19 -8.12 -20.41 -12.57
N THR A 20 -8.98 -21.35 -12.22
CA THR A 20 -10.05 -21.88 -13.08
C THR A 20 -11.10 -20.82 -13.40
N ASP A 21 -11.94 -21.07 -14.41
CA ASP A 21 -13.00 -20.12 -14.76
C ASP A 21 -14.05 -19.98 -13.64
N ASP A 22 -14.37 -21.07 -12.94
CA ASP A 22 -15.24 -21.01 -11.75
C ASP A 22 -14.61 -20.13 -10.65
N GLU A 23 -13.31 -20.27 -10.39
CA GLU A 23 -12.60 -19.42 -9.44
C GLU A 23 -12.53 -17.95 -9.89
N LYS A 24 -12.42 -17.66 -11.20
CA LYS A 24 -12.48 -16.27 -11.70
C LYS A 24 -13.83 -15.64 -11.40
N VAL A 25 -14.94 -16.33 -11.64
CA VAL A 25 -16.29 -15.84 -11.32
C VAL A 25 -16.43 -15.60 -9.82
N TRP A 26 -15.91 -16.53 -9.02
CA TRP A 26 -15.91 -16.42 -7.57
C TRP A 26 -15.07 -15.24 -7.06
N HIS A 27 -13.86 -15.06 -7.58
CA HIS A 27 -12.96 -13.96 -7.23
C HIS A 27 -13.51 -12.62 -7.71
N PHE A 28 -14.15 -12.57 -8.87
CA PHE A 28 -14.87 -11.40 -9.36
C PHE A 28 -15.98 -10.99 -8.39
N ARG A 29 -16.80 -11.96 -7.93
CA ARG A 29 -17.85 -11.69 -6.94
C ARG A 29 -17.28 -11.15 -5.63
N SER A 30 -16.18 -11.74 -5.16
CA SER A 30 -15.47 -11.24 -3.97
C SER A 30 -14.92 -9.83 -4.16
N ALA A 31 -14.31 -9.54 -5.32
CA ALA A 31 -13.82 -8.20 -5.64
C ALA A 31 -14.96 -7.18 -5.64
N TRP A 32 -16.05 -7.44 -6.35
CA TRP A 32 -17.18 -6.50 -6.39
C TRP A 32 -17.84 -6.32 -5.02
N ASN A 33 -17.88 -7.36 -4.18
CA ASN A 33 -18.31 -7.22 -2.79
C ASN A 33 -17.39 -6.27 -2.00
N VAL A 34 -16.07 -6.42 -2.12
CA VAL A 34 -15.10 -5.51 -1.48
C VAL A 34 -15.32 -4.07 -1.97
N ALA A 35 -15.57 -3.87 -3.27
CA ALA A 35 -15.88 -2.55 -3.82
C ALA A 35 -17.18 -1.98 -3.22
N ALA A 36 -18.24 -2.77 -3.15
CA ALA A 36 -19.52 -2.36 -2.57
C ALA A 36 -19.40 -1.97 -1.08
N LEU A 37 -18.44 -2.57 -0.35
CA LEU A 37 -18.19 -2.25 1.07
C LEU A 37 -17.24 -1.05 1.27
N ASN A 38 -16.28 -0.82 0.37
CA ASN A 38 -15.19 0.14 0.57
C ASN A 38 -15.29 1.41 -0.27
N CYS A 39 -16.09 1.42 -1.33
CA CYS A 39 -16.31 2.56 -2.20
C CYS A 39 -17.58 3.31 -1.76
N THR A 40 -17.50 4.02 -0.62
CA THR A 40 -18.69 4.49 0.12
C THR A 40 -19.09 5.94 -0.13
N SER A 41 -18.32 6.73 -0.88
CA SER A 41 -18.72 8.10 -1.21
C SER A 41 -19.96 8.13 -2.10
N ALA A 42 -20.78 9.18 -2.05
CA ALA A 42 -22.02 9.30 -2.83
C ALA A 42 -21.90 8.96 -4.33
N ARG A 43 -20.79 9.37 -5.00
CA ARG A 43 -20.53 9.03 -6.42
C ARG A 43 -20.42 7.53 -6.72
N HIS A 44 -20.18 6.70 -5.71
CA HIS A 44 -19.98 5.26 -5.83
C HIS A 44 -21.26 4.46 -5.48
N GLN A 45 -22.38 5.12 -5.18
CA GLN A 45 -23.66 4.44 -4.95
C GLN A 45 -24.03 3.41 -6.04
N PRO A 46 -23.79 3.67 -7.35
CA PRO A 46 -24.06 2.67 -8.39
C PRO A 46 -23.34 1.34 -8.19
N VAL A 47 -22.20 1.31 -7.48
CA VAL A 47 -21.46 0.08 -7.18
C VAL A 47 -22.27 -0.87 -6.32
N LEU A 48 -22.90 -0.34 -5.26
CA LEU A 48 -23.75 -1.14 -4.37
C LEU A 48 -25.01 -1.60 -5.10
N ASP A 49 -25.64 -0.70 -5.86
CA ASP A 49 -26.89 -0.99 -6.57
C ASP A 49 -26.68 -2.08 -7.63
N ALA A 50 -25.64 -1.94 -8.47
CA ALA A 50 -25.32 -2.91 -9.52
C ALA A 50 -24.91 -4.26 -8.94
N TYR A 51 -24.08 -4.28 -7.89
CA TYR A 51 -23.69 -5.53 -7.22
C TYR A 51 -24.90 -6.26 -6.64
N SER A 52 -25.81 -5.52 -6.00
CA SER A 52 -27.03 -6.08 -5.39
C SER A 52 -27.97 -6.65 -6.45
N ALA A 53 -28.13 -5.98 -7.59
CA ALA A 53 -28.89 -6.50 -8.74
C ALA A 53 -28.23 -7.78 -9.31
N TYR A 54 -26.91 -7.73 -9.57
CA TYR A 54 -26.16 -8.86 -10.13
C TYR A 54 -26.30 -10.15 -9.30
N ILE A 55 -26.14 -10.08 -7.98
CA ILE A 55 -26.27 -11.27 -7.12
C ILE A 55 -27.70 -11.81 -7.08
N LYS A 56 -28.71 -10.93 -7.14
CA LYS A 56 -30.12 -11.29 -7.10
C LYS A 56 -30.52 -11.97 -8.41
N ASP A 57 -30.21 -11.35 -9.53
CA ASP A 57 -30.68 -11.77 -10.85
C ASP A 57 -29.96 -13.05 -11.33
N HIS A 58 -28.73 -13.28 -10.89
CA HIS A 58 -27.92 -14.45 -11.26
C HIS A 58 -27.71 -15.46 -10.12
N ALA A 59 -28.52 -15.41 -9.06
CA ALA A 59 -28.35 -16.24 -7.87
C ALA A 59 -28.22 -17.74 -8.17
N ARG A 60 -29.01 -18.26 -9.13
CA ARG A 60 -29.00 -19.69 -9.51
C ARG A 60 -27.68 -20.12 -10.13
N ASP A 61 -27.14 -19.34 -11.07
CA ASP A 61 -25.90 -19.69 -11.76
C ASP A 61 -24.68 -19.48 -10.86
N LEU A 62 -24.68 -18.41 -10.05
CA LEU A 62 -23.66 -18.19 -9.03
C LEU A 62 -23.64 -19.30 -7.98
N LYS A 63 -24.82 -19.84 -7.61
CA LYS A 63 -24.88 -21.02 -6.73
C LYS A 63 -24.25 -22.25 -7.39
N ARG A 64 -24.53 -22.51 -8.67
CA ARG A 64 -23.95 -23.64 -9.40
C ARG A 64 -22.42 -23.55 -9.47
N VAL A 65 -21.87 -22.35 -9.66
CA VAL A 65 -20.42 -22.09 -9.59
C VAL A 65 -19.89 -22.43 -8.20
N ASN A 66 -20.50 -21.88 -7.13
CA ASN A 66 -20.07 -22.20 -5.75
C ASN A 66 -20.12 -23.70 -5.46
N ASP A 67 -21.18 -24.41 -5.89
CA ASP A 67 -21.31 -25.85 -5.68
C ASP A 67 -20.19 -26.64 -6.39
N ARG A 68 -19.71 -26.19 -7.56
CA ARG A 68 -18.56 -26.78 -8.27
C ARG A 68 -17.25 -26.51 -7.54
N ILE A 69 -17.03 -25.29 -7.06
CA ILE A 69 -15.86 -24.93 -6.24
C ILE A 69 -15.81 -25.78 -4.97
N ASP A 70 -16.93 -25.92 -4.27
CA ASP A 70 -17.02 -26.75 -3.07
C ASP A 70 -16.74 -28.22 -3.37
N ARG A 71 -17.11 -28.72 -4.56
CA ARG A 71 -16.71 -30.08 -4.99
C ARG A 71 -15.21 -30.17 -5.28
N LYS A 72 -14.64 -29.20 -6.00
CA LYS A 72 -13.21 -29.13 -6.32
C LYS A 72 -12.35 -29.21 -5.06
N TYR A 73 -12.55 -28.31 -4.09
CA TYR A 73 -11.75 -28.29 -2.86
C TYR A 73 -11.94 -29.54 -2.00
N ARG A 74 -13.16 -30.11 -1.96
CA ARG A 74 -13.39 -31.37 -1.24
C ARG A 74 -12.62 -32.54 -1.87
N ASN A 75 -12.57 -32.58 -3.20
CA ASN A 75 -11.85 -33.63 -3.93
C ASN A 75 -10.33 -33.47 -3.79
N GLU A 76 -9.81 -32.24 -3.92
CA GLU A 76 -8.38 -31.93 -3.79
C GLU A 76 -7.84 -32.24 -2.40
N MET A 77 -8.62 -31.96 -1.35
CA MET A 77 -8.20 -32.17 0.03
C MET A 77 -8.54 -33.56 0.59
N GLY A 78 -9.22 -34.41 -0.18
CA GLY A 78 -9.60 -35.78 0.22
C GLY A 78 -10.59 -35.88 1.39
N ALA A 79 -11.02 -34.77 1.98
CA ALA A 79 -11.95 -34.73 3.10
C ALA A 79 -12.79 -33.45 3.09
N ARG A 80 -14.07 -33.58 3.49
CA ARG A 80 -15.03 -32.45 3.50
C ARG A 80 -14.54 -31.27 4.32
N ARG A 81 -14.09 -31.50 5.56
CA ARG A 81 -13.66 -30.45 6.47
C ARG A 81 -12.39 -29.75 5.98
N ALA A 82 -11.43 -30.51 5.48
CA ALA A 82 -10.18 -29.96 4.95
C ALA A 82 -10.43 -29.08 3.71
N GLY A 83 -11.32 -29.52 2.80
CA GLY A 83 -11.73 -28.71 1.64
C GLY A 83 -12.40 -27.38 2.02
N ILE A 84 -13.21 -27.37 3.09
CA ILE A 84 -13.81 -26.12 3.60
C ILE A 84 -12.71 -25.18 4.12
N ILE A 85 -11.79 -25.68 4.96
CA ILE A 85 -10.72 -24.87 5.53
C ILE A 85 -9.86 -24.24 4.43
N GLU A 86 -9.45 -25.03 3.43
CA GLU A 86 -8.64 -24.54 2.32
C GLU A 86 -9.37 -23.45 1.51
N ARG A 87 -10.65 -23.67 1.20
CA ARG A 87 -11.49 -22.70 0.49
C ARG A 87 -11.64 -21.38 1.27
N GLU A 88 -11.89 -21.44 2.57
CA GLU A 88 -12.02 -20.25 3.41
C GLU A 88 -10.68 -19.48 3.54
N GLY A 89 -9.56 -20.20 3.62
CA GLY A 89 -8.22 -19.61 3.58
C GLY A 89 -7.95 -18.90 2.24
N LYS A 90 -8.36 -19.52 1.12
CA LYS A 90 -8.30 -18.90 -0.20
C LYS A 90 -9.18 -17.66 -0.27
N MET A 91 -10.41 -17.70 0.24
CA MET A 91 -11.29 -16.52 0.29
C MET A 91 -10.65 -15.36 1.01
N THR A 92 -10.14 -15.62 2.21
CA THR A 92 -9.47 -14.60 3.02
C THR A 92 -8.34 -13.94 2.24
N SER A 93 -7.54 -14.74 1.52
CA SER A 93 -6.46 -14.24 0.66
C SER A 93 -6.97 -13.36 -0.50
N VAL A 94 -8.11 -13.71 -1.10
CA VAL A 94 -8.75 -12.92 -2.17
C VAL A 94 -9.30 -11.60 -1.63
N TYR A 95 -10.00 -11.61 -0.48
CA TYR A 95 -10.48 -10.39 0.16
C TYR A 95 -9.31 -9.47 0.53
N ASN A 96 -8.25 -10.01 1.14
CA ASN A 96 -7.05 -9.24 1.48
C ASN A 96 -6.38 -8.63 0.25
N PHE A 97 -6.37 -9.34 -0.88
CA PHE A 97 -5.86 -8.80 -2.14
C PHE A 97 -6.66 -7.59 -2.61
N PHE A 98 -7.99 -7.69 -2.67
CA PHE A 98 -8.84 -6.60 -3.16
C PHE A 98 -9.03 -5.48 -2.12
N ALA A 99 -8.66 -5.70 -0.86
CA ALA A 99 -8.72 -4.70 0.20
C ALA A 99 -7.44 -3.86 0.35
N LEU A 100 -6.45 -3.99 -0.56
CA LEU A 100 -5.20 -3.23 -0.47
C LEU A 100 -5.45 -1.72 -0.60
N PRO A 101 -5.21 -0.92 0.46
CA PRO A 101 -5.51 0.52 0.44
C PRO A 101 -4.84 1.33 -0.68
N PRO A 102 -3.58 1.06 -1.07
CA PRO A 102 -2.90 1.84 -2.11
C PRO A 102 -3.57 1.81 -3.48
N ALA A 103 -4.26 0.71 -3.82
CA ALA A 103 -4.95 0.55 -5.10
C ALA A 103 -6.43 0.95 -5.05
N ARG A 104 -6.94 1.34 -3.86
CA ARG A 104 -8.39 1.50 -3.61
C ARG A 104 -9.04 2.56 -4.50
N SER A 105 -8.36 3.67 -4.77
CA SER A 105 -8.91 4.76 -5.60
C SER A 105 -9.26 4.26 -7.01
N ASP A 106 -8.27 3.67 -7.69
CA ASP A 106 -8.44 3.17 -9.06
C ASP A 106 -9.33 1.93 -9.11
N PHE A 107 -9.30 1.11 -8.06
CA PHE A 107 -10.23 0.01 -7.89
C PHE A 107 -11.69 0.48 -7.80
N CYS A 108 -11.98 1.51 -7.01
CA CYS A 108 -13.32 2.08 -6.93
C CYS A 108 -13.76 2.72 -8.26
N ALA A 109 -12.83 3.35 -8.99
CA ALA A 109 -13.12 3.89 -10.32
C ALA A 109 -13.47 2.77 -11.33
N ALA A 110 -12.70 1.68 -11.36
CA ALA A 110 -12.98 0.53 -12.22
C ALA A 110 -14.32 -0.16 -11.85
N ALA A 111 -14.59 -0.32 -10.55
CA ALA A 111 -15.86 -0.86 -10.08
C ALA A 111 -17.05 0.03 -10.47
N LEU A 112 -16.90 1.35 -10.40
CA LEU A 112 -17.94 2.30 -10.82
C LEU A 112 -18.24 2.19 -12.32
N ASP A 113 -17.20 2.10 -13.17
CA ASP A 113 -17.37 1.90 -14.61
C ASP A 113 -18.16 0.62 -14.92
N ILE A 114 -17.73 -0.52 -14.36
CA ILE A 114 -18.41 -1.81 -14.52
C ILE A 114 -19.88 -1.71 -14.07
N SER A 115 -20.11 -1.04 -12.94
CA SER A 115 -21.44 -0.90 -12.34
C SER A 115 -22.36 -0.04 -13.20
N ASN A 116 -21.87 1.08 -13.74
CA ASN A 116 -22.63 1.93 -14.64
C ASN A 116 -23.00 1.17 -15.93
N ARG A 117 -22.06 0.41 -16.51
CA ARG A 117 -22.33 -0.42 -17.69
C ARG A 117 -23.37 -1.51 -17.39
N ALA A 118 -23.27 -2.17 -16.24
CA ALA A 118 -24.22 -3.20 -15.83
C ALA A 118 -25.63 -2.64 -15.57
N LEU A 119 -25.76 -1.43 -15.03
CA LEU A 119 -27.05 -0.78 -14.83
C LEU A 119 -27.67 -0.31 -16.15
N ALA A 120 -26.85 0.19 -17.08
CA ALA A 120 -27.32 0.63 -18.40
C ALA A 120 -27.72 -0.54 -19.30
N ALA A 121 -27.00 -1.65 -19.22
CA ALA A 121 -27.26 -2.88 -19.98
C ALA A 121 -27.11 -4.10 -19.06
N PRO A 122 -28.19 -4.48 -18.34
CA PRO A 122 -28.16 -5.62 -17.44
C PRO A 122 -27.71 -6.90 -18.16
N PRO A 123 -26.70 -7.62 -17.64
CA PRO A 123 -26.23 -8.84 -18.27
C PRO A 123 -27.29 -9.93 -18.20
N THR A 124 -27.44 -10.71 -19.27
CA THR A 124 -28.30 -11.89 -19.27
C THR A 124 -27.58 -13.14 -18.73
N ASP A 125 -26.25 -13.17 -18.84
CA ASP A 125 -25.38 -14.22 -18.32
C ASP A 125 -24.39 -13.63 -17.30
N GLY A 126 -24.63 -13.92 -16.02
CA GLY A 126 -23.79 -13.43 -14.94
C GLY A 126 -22.40 -14.07 -14.88
N VAL A 127 -22.24 -15.30 -15.39
CA VAL A 127 -20.94 -16.00 -15.45
C VAL A 127 -20.08 -15.36 -16.53
N ALA A 128 -20.62 -15.19 -17.73
CA ALA A 128 -19.92 -14.51 -18.83
C ALA A 128 -19.55 -13.07 -18.46
N PHE A 129 -20.46 -12.35 -17.80
CA PHE A 129 -20.21 -10.99 -17.31
C PHE A 129 -19.01 -10.94 -16.35
N ALA A 130 -18.96 -11.84 -15.37
CA ALA A 130 -17.85 -11.90 -14.43
C ALA A 130 -16.51 -12.19 -15.12
N MET A 131 -16.52 -13.15 -16.06
CA MET A 131 -15.34 -13.52 -16.82
C MET A 131 -14.78 -12.36 -17.65
N GLN A 132 -15.65 -11.57 -18.27
CA GLN A 132 -15.27 -10.41 -19.10
C GLN A 132 -14.72 -9.25 -18.27
N ASN A 133 -15.22 -9.05 -17.05
CA ASN A 133 -14.89 -7.87 -16.24
C ASN A 133 -13.84 -8.14 -15.14
N PHE A 134 -13.48 -9.41 -14.86
CA PHE A 134 -12.56 -9.76 -13.78
C PHE A 134 -11.20 -9.04 -13.88
N THR A 135 -10.61 -9.03 -15.08
CA THR A 135 -9.31 -8.38 -15.28
C THR A 135 -9.37 -6.88 -14.98
N LEU A 136 -10.48 -6.20 -15.30
CA LEU A 136 -10.62 -4.76 -15.03
C LEU A 136 -10.59 -4.44 -13.54
N LEU A 137 -11.21 -5.27 -12.70
CA LEU A 137 -11.12 -5.12 -11.23
C LEU A 137 -9.74 -5.48 -10.68
N GLN A 138 -9.00 -6.36 -11.35
CA GLN A 138 -7.67 -6.77 -10.91
C GLN A 138 -6.58 -5.76 -11.28
N GLN A 139 -6.70 -5.07 -12.41
CA GLN A 139 -5.64 -4.21 -12.95
C GLN A 139 -5.10 -3.17 -11.96
N PRO A 140 -5.93 -2.40 -11.22
CA PRO A 140 -5.44 -1.40 -10.27
C PRO A 140 -4.39 -1.93 -9.28
N PHE A 141 -4.55 -3.17 -8.81
CA PHE A 141 -3.60 -3.80 -7.90
C PHE A 141 -2.30 -4.19 -8.60
N LEU A 142 -2.39 -4.68 -9.84
CA LEU A 142 -1.21 -5.04 -10.64
C LEU A 142 -0.39 -3.81 -11.00
N THR A 143 -1.05 -2.72 -11.40
CA THR A 143 -0.42 -1.42 -11.64
C THR A 143 0.32 -0.94 -10.40
N PHE A 144 -0.36 -0.91 -9.25
CA PHE A 144 0.28 -0.51 -7.98
C PHE A 144 1.53 -1.36 -7.67
N PHE A 145 1.47 -2.69 -7.83
CA PHE A 145 2.65 -3.52 -7.58
C PHE A 145 3.82 -3.20 -8.51
N ASP A 146 3.53 -2.88 -9.77
CA ASP A 146 4.55 -2.54 -10.76
C ASP A 146 5.17 -1.16 -10.49
N GLU A 147 4.35 -0.15 -10.19
CA GLU A 147 4.79 1.17 -9.79
C GLU A 147 5.60 1.14 -8.48
N TYR A 148 5.15 0.39 -7.48
CA TYR A 148 5.85 0.30 -6.21
C TYR A 148 7.20 -0.42 -6.33
N ASP A 149 7.28 -1.46 -7.16
CA ASP A 149 8.57 -2.10 -7.46
C ASP A 149 9.50 -1.20 -8.26
N GLN A 150 8.96 -0.38 -9.18
CA GLN A 150 9.74 0.65 -9.86
C GLN A 150 10.29 1.66 -8.87
N TYR A 151 9.43 2.21 -8.00
CA TYR A 151 9.82 3.11 -6.93
C TYR A 151 10.96 2.53 -6.07
N ARG A 152 10.85 1.27 -5.64
CA ARG A 152 11.91 0.62 -4.84
C ARG A 152 13.25 0.55 -5.57
N ARG A 153 13.24 0.26 -6.88
CA ARG A 153 14.47 0.21 -7.68
C ARG A 153 15.07 1.60 -7.86
N GLU A 154 14.23 2.59 -8.14
CA GLU A 154 14.66 3.98 -8.37
C GLU A 154 15.21 4.61 -7.09
N SER A 155 14.54 4.39 -5.96
CA SER A 155 15.00 4.82 -4.65
C SER A 155 16.32 4.13 -4.27
N ALA A 156 16.46 2.82 -4.46
CA ALA A 156 17.73 2.14 -4.20
C ALA A 156 18.87 2.67 -5.10
N ARG A 157 18.57 3.00 -6.36
CA ARG A 157 19.54 3.62 -7.27
C ARG A 157 19.93 5.03 -6.82
N TRP A 158 18.97 5.80 -6.32
CA TRP A 158 19.24 7.11 -5.75
C TRP A 158 20.10 6.97 -4.49
N ASP A 159 19.77 6.06 -3.57
CA ASP A 159 20.52 5.81 -2.33
C ASP A 159 21.95 5.39 -2.62
N ALA A 160 22.17 4.53 -3.61
CA ALA A 160 23.51 4.11 -4.03
C ALA A 160 24.36 5.27 -4.56
N LYS A 161 23.73 6.29 -5.15
CA LYS A 161 24.43 7.43 -5.77
C LYS A 161 24.60 8.62 -4.80
N TYR A 162 23.61 8.83 -3.94
CA TYR A 162 23.43 10.07 -3.19
C TYR A 162 23.25 9.84 -1.70
N GLY A 163 22.99 8.61 -1.26
CA GLY A 163 22.58 8.34 0.11
C GLY A 163 23.67 8.56 1.16
N ALA A 164 24.95 8.53 0.77
CA ALA A 164 26.06 8.90 1.65
C ALA A 164 26.12 10.41 1.92
N THR A 165 25.58 11.23 1.01
CA THR A 165 25.62 12.69 1.09
C THR A 165 24.30 13.27 1.58
N TYR A 166 23.17 12.65 1.20
CA TYR A 166 21.81 13.20 1.39
C TYR A 166 20.86 12.25 2.16
N GLY A 167 21.40 11.25 2.87
CA GLY A 167 20.59 10.31 3.66
C GLY A 167 19.80 9.33 2.79
N ALA A 168 18.97 8.47 3.38
CA ALA A 168 18.18 7.49 2.60
C ALA A 168 16.91 8.12 2.01
N SER A 169 16.59 7.83 0.75
CA SER A 169 15.39 8.33 0.02
C SER A 169 14.10 7.59 0.38
N GLN A 170 14.19 6.49 1.12
CA GLN A 170 13.02 5.74 1.54
C GLN A 170 12.20 6.56 2.56
N PRO A 171 10.87 6.39 2.62
CA PRO A 171 10.04 7.08 3.61
C PRO A 171 10.55 6.74 5.01
N GLY A 172 10.50 7.70 5.93
CA GLY A 172 11.11 7.56 7.27
C GLY A 172 10.79 6.23 7.97
N TRP A 173 9.59 5.68 7.82
CA TRP A 173 9.24 4.37 8.37
C TRP A 173 10.02 3.19 7.76
N VAL A 174 10.24 3.17 6.44
CA VAL A 174 11.01 2.11 5.77
C VAL A 174 12.49 2.23 6.15
N ALA A 175 13.03 3.45 6.16
CA ALA A 175 14.40 3.71 6.62
C ALA A 175 14.60 3.26 8.07
N VAL A 176 13.61 3.52 8.93
CA VAL A 176 13.55 3.04 10.33
C VAL A 176 13.53 1.51 10.40
N GLN A 177 12.67 0.81 9.67
CA GLN A 177 12.65 -0.66 9.74
C GLN A 177 13.95 -1.29 9.24
N ASP A 178 14.54 -0.74 8.17
CA ASP A 178 15.83 -1.18 7.65
C ASP A 178 16.98 -0.93 8.64
N ALA A 179 17.02 0.26 9.25
CA ALA A 179 17.95 0.61 10.31
C ALA A 179 17.84 -0.39 11.48
N LYS A 180 16.60 -0.74 11.86
CA LYS A 180 16.30 -1.69 12.95
C LYS A 180 16.83 -3.08 12.61
N ALA A 181 16.58 -3.53 11.39
CA ALA A 181 17.05 -4.83 10.90
C ALA A 181 18.59 -4.90 10.85
N ARG A 182 19.26 -3.78 10.64
CA ARG A 182 20.73 -3.65 10.64
C ARG A 182 21.32 -3.39 12.03
N GLY A 183 20.49 -3.39 13.09
CA GLY A 183 20.93 -3.17 14.47
C GLY A 183 21.34 -1.73 14.77
N VAL A 184 20.96 -0.76 13.93
CA VAL A 184 21.15 0.66 14.20
C VAL A 184 20.17 1.07 15.32
N VAL A 185 20.67 1.79 16.33
CA VAL A 185 19.82 2.34 17.40
C VAL A 185 18.89 3.38 16.78
N ILE A 186 17.60 3.15 16.93
CA ILE A 186 16.57 4.07 16.42
C ILE A 186 15.97 4.78 17.61
N PRO A 187 15.85 6.11 17.56
CA PRO A 187 15.23 6.83 18.64
C PRO A 187 13.81 6.34 18.91
N THR A 188 13.52 6.10 20.18
CA THR A 188 12.18 5.69 20.63
C THR A 188 11.43 6.84 21.27
N VAL A 189 10.10 6.75 21.27
CA VAL A 189 9.23 7.76 21.89
C VAL A 189 9.59 7.88 23.38
N GLY A 190 9.96 9.08 23.84
CA GLY A 190 10.40 9.34 25.21
C GLY A 190 11.91 9.59 25.38
N GLU A 191 12.71 9.43 24.32
CA GLU A 191 14.11 9.84 24.30
C GLU A 191 14.26 11.35 24.07
N ASN A 192 15.39 11.93 24.51
CA ASN A 192 15.66 13.35 24.37
C ASN A 192 15.56 13.78 22.88
N PRO A 193 14.61 14.65 22.50
CA PRO A 193 14.42 15.08 21.10
C PRO A 193 15.68 15.68 20.48
N ALA A 194 16.50 16.36 21.30
CA ALA A 194 17.76 16.96 20.86
C ALA A 194 18.79 15.94 20.36
N ALA A 195 18.68 14.66 20.76
CA ALA A 195 19.53 13.58 20.27
C ALA A 195 19.09 13.03 18.91
N THR A 196 17.94 13.45 18.40
CA THR A 196 17.29 12.92 17.18
C THR A 196 17.24 13.93 16.05
N THR A 197 17.57 15.19 16.32
CA THR A 197 17.62 16.28 15.34
C THR A 197 19.06 16.54 14.89
N THR A 198 19.30 16.58 13.57
CA THR A 198 20.60 16.90 12.98
C THR A 198 21.01 18.37 13.14
N ALA A 199 20.06 19.25 13.46
CA ALA A 199 20.30 20.66 13.76
C ALA A 199 19.79 21.01 15.16
N SER A 200 20.54 21.84 15.89
CA SER A 200 20.07 22.43 17.14
C SER A 200 18.84 23.30 16.86
N THR A 201 17.68 22.85 17.33
CA THR A 201 16.44 23.60 17.19
C THR A 201 16.39 24.67 18.28
N GLN A 202 16.17 25.94 17.91
CA GLN A 202 15.93 26.99 18.90
C GLN A 202 14.55 26.75 19.53
N THR A 203 14.55 26.28 20.77
CA THR A 203 13.34 26.01 21.54
C THR A 203 12.75 27.31 22.07
N ALA A 204 11.50 27.62 21.74
CA ALA A 204 10.79 28.79 22.30
C ALA A 204 10.27 28.56 23.72
N GLY A 205 10.18 27.29 24.15
CA GLY A 205 9.78 26.83 25.48
C GLY A 205 9.51 25.32 25.49
N THR A 206 9.17 24.73 26.63
CA THR A 206 8.74 23.32 26.73
C THR A 206 7.31 23.23 27.23
N VAL A 207 6.54 22.27 26.71
CA VAL A 207 5.22 21.89 27.23
C VAL A 207 5.37 20.53 27.87
N VAL A 208 4.99 20.42 29.13
CA VAL A 208 5.04 19.14 29.87
C VAL A 208 3.78 18.35 29.55
N ASP A 209 3.95 17.15 29.01
CA ASP A 209 2.85 16.21 28.82
C ASP A 209 2.31 15.77 30.19
N GLU A 210 1.05 16.08 30.47
CA GLU A 210 0.44 15.86 31.79
C GLU A 210 0.29 14.38 32.16
N THR A 211 0.34 13.47 31.19
CA THR A 211 0.15 12.03 31.41
C THR A 211 1.50 11.32 31.64
N THR A 212 2.55 11.77 30.97
CA THR A 212 3.86 11.11 30.94
C THR A 212 4.97 11.90 31.63
N GLY A 213 4.73 13.18 31.93
CA GLY A 213 5.73 14.10 32.50
C GLY A 213 6.83 14.49 31.51
N ALA A 214 6.71 14.14 30.23
CA ALA A 214 7.72 14.42 29.22
C ALA A 214 7.72 15.91 28.84
N GLU A 215 8.88 16.56 28.89
CA GLU A 215 9.05 17.93 28.42
C GLU A 215 9.19 17.96 26.90
N VAL A 216 8.14 18.39 26.20
CA VAL A 216 8.12 18.49 24.74
C VAL A 216 8.54 19.90 24.32
N PRO A 217 9.66 20.09 23.60
CA PRO A 217 10.10 21.40 23.14
C PRO A 217 9.15 21.97 22.09
N VAL A 218 8.69 23.20 22.31
CA VAL A 218 7.91 24.00 21.37
C VAL A 218 8.85 24.69 20.41
N VAL A 219 8.76 24.31 19.14
CA VAL A 219 9.49 24.94 18.04
C VAL A 219 8.64 26.09 17.51
N PRO A 220 9.12 27.35 17.51
CA PRO A 220 8.35 28.47 17.00
C PRO A 220 8.15 28.32 15.49
N VAL A 221 6.90 28.43 15.03
CA VAL A 221 6.56 28.48 13.60
C VAL A 221 6.88 29.89 13.10
N GLN A 222 7.73 30.01 12.08
CA GLN A 222 7.96 31.30 11.41
C GLN A 222 6.91 31.53 10.32
N ASP A 223 6.07 32.54 10.48
CA ASP A 223 5.10 32.96 9.46
C ASP A 223 5.83 33.48 8.21
N GLY A 224 5.43 32.99 7.03
CA GLY A 224 6.06 33.31 5.74
C GLY A 224 7.16 32.35 5.30
N PHE A 225 7.46 31.31 6.07
CA PHE A 225 8.38 30.24 5.66
C PHE A 225 7.72 29.36 4.58
N ILE A 226 8.14 29.52 3.33
CA ILE A 226 7.87 28.54 2.28
C ILE A 226 8.83 27.38 2.55
N SER A 227 8.32 26.20 2.92
CA SER A 227 9.12 24.98 3.04
C SER A 227 9.80 24.70 1.71
N GLN A 228 11.05 25.14 1.56
CA GLN A 228 11.90 24.62 0.51
C GLN A 228 12.10 23.13 0.80
N PRO A 229 12.09 22.26 -0.22
CA PRO A 229 12.44 20.87 -0.02
C PRO A 229 13.77 20.83 0.74
N VAL A 230 13.81 20.11 1.85
CA VAL A 230 15.04 19.95 2.64
C VAL A 230 16.06 19.27 1.74
N VAL A 231 16.95 20.07 1.15
CA VAL A 231 18.18 19.57 0.56
C VAL A 231 19.13 19.43 1.74
N GLU A 232 19.46 18.20 2.11
CA GLU A 232 20.49 17.98 3.12
C GLU A 232 21.76 18.76 2.73
N PRO A 233 22.36 19.55 3.65
CA PRO A 233 23.50 20.38 3.32
C PRO A 233 24.72 19.50 3.02
N ILE A 234 25.35 19.76 1.87
CA ILE A 234 26.64 19.19 1.50
C ILE A 234 27.72 19.81 2.41
N PRO A 235 28.63 19.03 3.02
CA PRO A 235 29.80 19.60 3.67
C PRO A 235 30.65 20.34 2.64
N THR A 236 30.76 21.66 2.75
CA THR A 236 31.80 22.41 2.04
C THR A 236 33.13 22.07 2.67
N GLU A 237 34.02 21.45 1.90
CA GLU A 237 35.44 21.33 2.26
C GLU A 237 36.02 22.75 2.44
N GLY A 238 36.63 22.99 3.60
CA GLY A 238 37.62 24.06 3.78
C GLY A 238 37.25 25.14 4.80
N GLU A 239 37.43 24.87 6.09
CA GLU A 239 37.89 25.91 7.02
C GLU A 239 39.36 25.61 7.36
N GLU A 240 40.25 26.14 6.52
CA GLU A 240 41.67 26.21 6.84
C GLU A 240 41.84 27.28 7.93
N THR A 241 42.16 26.81 9.13
CA THR A 241 42.39 27.66 10.32
C THR A 241 43.45 28.71 10.00
N PRO A 242 43.19 30.03 10.14
CA PRO A 242 44.22 31.03 9.90
C PRO A 242 45.32 30.93 10.97
N ALA A 243 46.57 30.86 10.54
CA ALA A 243 47.75 30.81 11.41
C ALA A 243 47.86 32.08 12.28
N PRO A 244 48.35 31.98 13.53
CA PRO A 244 48.46 33.11 14.44
C PRO A 244 49.53 34.13 13.98
N ALA A 245 49.20 35.42 14.10
CA ALA A 245 50.03 36.54 13.69
C ALA A 245 51.41 36.56 14.39
N PRO A 246 52.51 36.87 13.69
CA PRO A 246 53.82 37.04 14.32
C PRO A 246 53.85 38.29 15.19
N ARG A 247 54.29 38.12 16.44
CA ARG A 247 54.59 39.20 17.40
C ARG A 247 55.64 40.15 16.80
N GLY A 248 55.31 41.43 16.73
CA GLY A 248 56.24 42.48 16.34
C GLY A 248 57.44 42.57 17.27
N LEU A 249 58.61 42.76 16.67
CA LEU A 249 59.79 43.31 17.32
C LEU A 249 60.19 44.58 16.56
N ARG A 250 60.59 45.56 17.35
CA ARG A 250 60.94 46.95 17.01
C ARG A 250 62.00 47.08 15.92
#